data_AF-A0A9W7YBW7-F1
#
_entry.id   AF-A0A9W7YBW7-F1
#
_cell.length_a   1.000
_cell.length_b   1.000
_cell.length_c   1.000
_cell.angle_alpha   90.00
_cell.angle_beta   90.00
_cell.angle_gamma   90.00
#
_symmetry.space_group_name_H-M   'P 1'
#
loop_
_entity.id
_entity.type
_entity.pdbx_description
1 polymer ?
#
loop_
_entity_poly.entity_id
_entity_poly.type
_entity_poly.pdbx_seq_one_letter_code
_entity_poly.pdbx_strand_id
1 'polypeptide(L)'
;MESEELGCGGTVACLTLDSHWDPEAEIILGHGAYGSNSFGLGVGIFGSHTTHAWPACAEEIAEKFLDTTAIDTSILANDAGEGGEYWQAANIGMGALFHMAAMAMWIDSGPTGIIQRGYKHFSRAFMAKEPGHEGPIKQGDEGRAHLNRLSAVGLRHHPCLRMPGDVISEMAVEFISATDDGVVIHSKTGVILVEVLVNNKHCTHMEYTAENFGRRQSGQIPAEADEAAAVFPTQIALSRDRLRGLVGELAESDEVVLSVTSLNRDWPQQREIRRLAKL
;
A
#
# COMPACT_ATOMS: atom_id res chain seq x y z
N MET A 1 -1.23 -26.12 -27.96
CA MET A 1 -0.08 -25.39 -27.42
C MET A 1 -0.55 -24.90 -26.07
N GLU A 2 -0.35 -25.75 -25.07
CA GLU A 2 -0.67 -25.41 -23.68
C GLU A 2 0.19 -24.21 -23.32
N SER A 3 -0.45 -23.09 -23.01
CA SER A 3 0.22 -22.03 -22.27
C SER A 3 0.63 -22.66 -20.95
N GLU A 4 1.91 -22.95 -20.77
CA GLU A 4 2.48 -23.08 -19.44
C GLU A 4 1.96 -21.88 -18.65
N GLU A 5 1.14 -22.14 -17.63
CA GLU A 5 0.79 -21.15 -16.64
C GLU A 5 2.11 -20.65 -16.07
N LEU A 6 2.55 -19.49 -16.54
CA LEU A 6 3.61 -18.74 -15.89
C LEU A 6 3.12 -18.54 -14.46
N GLY A 7 3.64 -19.35 -13.53
CA GLY A 7 3.49 -19.13 -12.11
C GLY A 7 3.81 -17.67 -11.82
N CYS A 8 3.02 -17.05 -10.96
CA CYS A 8 3.13 -15.66 -10.54
C CYS A 8 4.61 -15.21 -10.50
N GLY A 9 4.97 -14.27 -11.38
CA GLY A 9 6.32 -13.72 -11.43
C GLY A 9 6.62 -13.02 -10.12
N GLY A 10 7.83 -13.25 -9.60
CA GLY A 10 8.24 -12.74 -8.30
C GLY A 10 8.17 -11.22 -8.19
N THR A 11 8.17 -10.71 -6.96
CA THR A 11 8.39 -9.28 -6.70
C THR A 11 9.89 -9.03 -6.54
N VAL A 12 10.39 -8.02 -7.25
CA VAL A 12 11.79 -7.59 -7.18
C VAL A 12 11.84 -6.08 -6.94
N ALA A 13 12.65 -5.68 -5.97
CA ALA A 13 13.06 -4.30 -5.77
C ALA A 13 14.53 -4.15 -6.17
N CYS A 14 14.84 -3.13 -6.96
CA CYS A 14 16.14 -2.88 -7.56
C CYS A 14 16.60 -1.46 -7.23
N LEU A 15 17.91 -1.33 -6.97
CA LEU A 15 18.60 -0.06 -6.87
C LEU A 15 19.57 0.05 -8.05
N THR A 16 19.42 1.06 -8.91
CA THR A 16 20.41 1.34 -9.97
C THR A 16 21.57 2.10 -9.36
N LEU A 17 22.79 1.62 -9.56
CA LEU A 17 23.99 2.14 -8.87
C LEU A 17 24.73 3.25 -9.64
N ASP A 18 24.32 3.51 -10.88
CA ASP A 18 24.93 4.46 -11.81
C ASP A 18 24.25 5.84 -11.84
N SER A 19 23.28 6.09 -10.94
CA SER A 19 22.65 7.40 -10.83
C SER A 19 23.66 8.46 -10.39
N HIS A 20 23.74 9.57 -11.12
CA HIS A 20 24.69 10.64 -10.85
C HIS A 20 24.08 12.02 -11.12
N TRP A 21 24.61 13.03 -10.43
CA TRP A 21 24.15 14.41 -10.52
C TRP A 21 24.85 15.13 -11.68
N ASP A 22 24.07 15.81 -12.53
CA ASP A 22 24.56 16.79 -13.49
C ASP A 22 24.28 18.21 -12.95
N PRO A 23 25.31 18.91 -12.45
CA PRO A 23 25.14 20.24 -11.85
C PRO A 23 24.90 21.35 -12.87
N GLU A 24 25.22 21.15 -14.16
CA GLU A 24 24.98 22.16 -15.20
C GLU A 24 23.51 22.14 -15.62
N ALA A 25 22.95 20.94 -15.79
CA ALA A 25 21.55 20.76 -16.17
C ALA A 25 20.60 20.69 -14.96
N GLU A 26 21.12 20.60 -13.74
CA GLU A 26 20.37 20.40 -12.49
C GLU A 26 19.44 19.18 -12.53
N ILE A 27 19.92 18.07 -13.09
CA ILE A 27 19.16 16.81 -13.21
C ILE A 27 19.95 15.61 -12.69
N ILE A 28 19.22 14.58 -12.30
CA ILE A 28 19.80 13.29 -11.93
C ILE A 28 19.79 12.38 -13.16
N LEU A 29 20.96 12.05 -13.67
CA LEU A 29 21.17 11.13 -14.78
C LEU A 29 21.23 9.68 -14.29
N GLY A 30 20.82 8.72 -15.12
CA GLY A 30 20.83 7.29 -14.74
C GLY A 30 19.89 6.94 -13.59
N HIS A 31 18.96 7.84 -13.26
CA HIS A 31 17.95 7.63 -12.23
C HIS A 31 16.63 7.16 -12.85
N GLY A 32 16.02 6.16 -12.23
CA GLY A 32 14.64 5.79 -12.47
C GLY A 32 13.93 5.57 -11.14
N ALA A 33 12.75 6.17 -10.98
CA ALA A 33 11.84 5.89 -9.88
C ALA A 33 10.55 5.33 -10.48
N TYR A 34 10.43 4.00 -10.47
CA TYR A 34 9.30 3.31 -11.09
C TYR A 34 8.88 2.11 -10.25
N GLY A 35 7.60 2.05 -9.91
CA GLY A 35 6.97 0.93 -9.26
C GLY A 35 5.81 0.45 -10.10
N SER A 36 5.78 -0.83 -10.43
CA SER A 36 4.63 -1.45 -11.08
C SER A 36 4.56 -2.91 -10.74
N ASN A 37 3.40 -3.46 -11.02
CA ASN A 37 3.05 -4.83 -10.75
C ASN A 37 2.34 -5.47 -11.96
N SER A 38 2.39 -4.79 -13.11
CA SER A 38 1.76 -5.24 -14.36
C SER A 38 2.39 -6.53 -14.91
N PHE A 39 1.62 -7.25 -15.73
CA PHE A 39 2.10 -8.42 -16.50
C PHE A 39 2.58 -9.60 -15.63
N GLY A 40 2.11 -9.68 -14.39
CA GLY A 40 2.43 -10.77 -13.49
C GLY A 40 3.85 -10.71 -12.90
N LEU A 41 4.51 -9.54 -12.93
CA LEU A 41 5.81 -9.30 -12.29
C LEU A 41 5.76 -8.00 -11.48
N GLY A 42 6.09 -8.09 -10.20
CA GLY A 42 6.28 -6.91 -9.34
C GLY A 42 7.67 -6.33 -9.51
N VAL A 43 7.79 -5.09 -9.98
CA VAL A 43 9.08 -4.39 -10.16
C VAL A 43 9.06 -3.03 -9.51
N GLY A 44 9.99 -2.81 -8.59
CA GLY A 44 10.30 -1.50 -8.00
C GLY A 44 11.73 -1.11 -8.34
N ILE A 45 11.95 0.06 -8.92
CA ILE A 45 13.27 0.57 -9.31
C ILE A 45 13.45 1.95 -8.68
N PHE A 46 14.60 2.17 -8.07
CA PHE A 46 15.04 3.47 -7.58
C PHE A 46 16.52 3.72 -7.92
N GLY A 47 16.94 4.98 -7.98
CA GLY A 47 18.34 5.36 -8.26
C GLY A 47 19.20 5.56 -7.02
N SER A 48 20.52 5.42 -7.16
CA SER A 48 21.51 5.50 -6.06
C SER A 48 21.90 6.92 -5.62
N HIS A 49 21.32 7.97 -6.20
CA HIS A 49 21.76 9.37 -6.02
C HIS A 49 21.74 9.86 -4.56
N THR A 50 20.92 9.25 -3.69
CA THR A 50 20.81 9.58 -2.27
C THR A 50 21.61 8.67 -1.34
N THR A 51 22.26 7.63 -1.86
CA THR A 51 22.93 6.58 -1.05
C THR A 51 24.09 7.10 -0.20
N HIS A 52 24.67 8.25 -0.54
CA HIS A 52 25.67 8.94 0.27
C HIS A 52 25.16 9.32 1.68
N ALA A 53 23.85 9.49 1.83
CA ALA A 53 23.20 9.81 3.10
C ALA A 53 22.63 8.59 3.83
N TRP A 54 22.67 7.40 3.24
CA TRP A 54 22.06 6.20 3.82
C TRP A 54 22.95 5.61 4.92
N PRO A 55 22.35 4.95 5.93
CA PRO A 55 23.13 4.19 6.92
C PRO A 55 23.74 2.94 6.28
N ALA A 56 25.02 2.68 6.56
CA ALA A 56 25.71 1.47 6.12
C ALA A 56 25.34 0.25 6.98
N CYS A 57 24.92 0.48 8.22
CA CYS A 57 24.43 -0.54 9.15
C CYS A 57 23.34 0.02 10.09
N ALA A 58 22.70 -0.86 10.87
CA ALA A 58 21.58 -0.48 11.73
C ALA A 58 21.98 0.52 12.83
N GLU A 59 23.22 0.47 13.30
CA GLU A 59 23.78 1.36 14.32
C GLU A 59 23.86 2.81 13.86
N GLU A 60 23.99 3.05 12.54
CA GLU A 60 24.07 4.39 11.95
C GLU A 60 22.69 5.03 11.71
N ILE A 61 21.59 4.28 11.85
CA ILE A 61 20.23 4.77 11.53
C ILE A 61 19.96 6.11 12.25
N ALA A 62 20.19 6.16 13.57
CA ALA A 62 19.89 7.34 14.33
C ALA A 62 20.78 8.53 13.95
N GLU A 63 22.05 8.29 13.63
CA GLU A 63 23.00 9.32 13.22
C GLU A 63 22.62 9.92 11.87
N LYS A 64 22.36 9.08 10.86
CA LYS A 64 22.04 9.53 9.50
C LYS A 64 20.73 10.31 9.42
N PHE A 65 19.71 9.90 10.18
CA PHE A 65 18.44 10.62 10.22
C PHE A 65 18.46 11.88 11.10
N LEU A 66 19.59 12.19 11.74
CA LEU A 66 19.81 13.44 12.49
C LEU A 66 20.92 14.31 11.87
N ASP A 67 21.51 13.88 10.76
CA ASP A 67 22.61 14.57 10.09
C ASP A 67 22.12 15.79 9.29
N THR A 68 22.33 16.98 9.84
CA THR A 68 21.99 18.27 9.21
C THR A 68 23.11 18.82 8.32
N THR A 69 24.03 17.98 7.85
CA THR A 69 25.03 18.39 6.86
C THR A 69 24.32 18.88 5.60
N ALA A 70 24.61 20.10 5.18
CA ALA A 70 24.05 20.69 3.97
C ALA A 70 24.57 19.95 2.72
N ILE A 71 23.68 19.73 1.76
CA ILE A 71 24.01 19.12 0.47
C ILE A 71 24.77 20.13 -0.39
N ASP A 72 25.99 19.75 -0.80
CA ASP A 72 26.77 20.51 -1.78
C ASP A 72 26.26 20.22 -3.19
N THR A 73 25.41 21.11 -3.71
CA THR A 73 24.79 20.96 -5.03
C THR A 73 25.75 21.06 -6.20
N SER A 74 27.03 21.38 -5.96
CA SER A 74 28.06 21.27 -7.01
C SER A 74 28.42 19.83 -7.36
N ILE A 75 28.11 18.87 -6.46
CA ILE A 75 28.48 17.46 -6.61
C ILE A 75 27.35 16.47 -6.25
N LEU A 76 26.36 16.89 -5.47
CA LEU A 76 25.26 16.06 -4.99
C LEU A 76 23.91 16.61 -5.41
N ALA A 77 22.95 15.72 -5.68
CA ALA A 77 21.61 16.11 -6.08
C ALA A 77 20.79 16.63 -4.89
N ASN A 78 20.08 17.75 -5.08
CA ASN A 78 18.97 18.17 -4.22
C ASN A 78 17.65 17.83 -4.93
N ASP A 79 17.22 16.57 -4.77
CA ASP A 79 16.08 15.98 -5.49
C ASP A 79 14.81 16.84 -5.33
N ALA A 80 14.38 17.45 -6.44
CA ALA A 80 13.25 18.39 -6.51
C ALA A 80 13.31 19.57 -5.51
N GLY A 81 14.49 19.91 -4.98
CA GLY A 81 14.65 20.92 -3.93
C GLY A 81 14.20 20.47 -2.54
N GLU A 82 13.92 19.18 -2.35
CA GLU A 82 13.32 18.63 -1.12
C GLU A 82 14.36 17.97 -0.18
N GLY A 83 15.61 17.81 -0.63
CA GLY A 83 16.69 17.12 0.08
C GLY A 83 17.91 18.02 0.28
N GLY A 84 17.75 19.17 0.92
CA GLY A 84 18.83 20.14 1.14
C GLY A 84 19.85 19.74 2.22
N GLU A 85 19.51 18.77 3.06
CA GLU A 85 20.37 18.22 4.12
C GLU A 85 20.42 16.69 4.05
N TYR A 86 21.45 16.08 4.62
CA TYR A 86 21.68 14.64 4.54
C TYR A 86 20.52 13.81 5.12
N TRP A 87 19.96 14.21 6.26
CA TRP A 87 18.80 13.52 6.83
C TRP A 87 17.57 13.57 5.91
N GLN A 88 17.39 14.66 5.15
CA GLN A 88 16.30 14.79 4.17
C GLN A 88 16.54 13.88 2.97
N ALA A 89 17.79 13.83 2.46
CA ALA A 89 18.19 12.92 1.39
C ALA A 89 18.01 11.44 1.80
N ALA A 90 18.31 11.09 3.06
CA ALA A 90 18.07 9.76 3.61
C ALA A 90 16.57 9.41 3.64
N ASN A 91 15.72 10.34 4.10
CA ASN A 91 14.27 10.16 4.11
C ASN A 91 13.72 9.96 2.69
N ILE A 92 14.06 10.86 1.76
CA ILE A 92 13.60 10.79 0.37
C ILE A 92 14.09 9.50 -0.28
N GLY A 93 15.37 9.19 -0.18
CA GLY A 93 15.98 8.03 -0.82
C GLY A 93 15.42 6.71 -0.34
N MET A 94 15.54 6.45 0.97
CA MET A 94 15.09 5.17 1.55
C MET A 94 13.57 5.04 1.47
N GLY A 95 12.85 6.12 1.75
CA GLY A 95 11.40 6.13 1.70
C GLY A 95 10.85 5.98 0.27
N ALA A 96 11.49 6.59 -0.75
CA ALA A 96 11.08 6.43 -2.14
C ALA A 96 11.42 5.03 -2.68
N LEU A 97 12.57 4.44 -2.31
CA LEU A 97 12.84 3.03 -2.60
C LEU A 97 11.77 2.14 -1.97
N PHE A 98 11.41 2.38 -0.71
CA PHE A 98 10.34 1.66 -0.03
C PHE A 98 8.99 1.84 -0.76
N HIS A 99 8.67 3.05 -1.21
CA HIS A 99 7.48 3.33 -2.01
C HIS A 99 7.46 2.49 -3.31
N MET A 100 8.58 2.44 -4.06
CA MET A 100 8.65 1.66 -5.29
C MET A 100 8.54 0.16 -5.04
N ALA A 101 9.19 -0.33 -3.97
CA ALA A 101 9.05 -1.72 -3.53
C ALA A 101 7.61 -2.05 -3.12
N ALA A 102 6.93 -1.13 -2.44
CA ALA A 102 5.53 -1.28 -2.07
C ALA A 102 4.60 -1.36 -3.29
N MET A 103 4.80 -0.51 -4.31
CA MET A 103 4.06 -0.60 -5.57
C MET A 103 4.29 -1.94 -6.29
N ALA A 104 5.53 -2.46 -6.25
CA ALA A 104 5.89 -3.78 -6.76
C ALA A 104 5.19 -4.92 -6.02
N MET A 105 4.87 -4.68 -4.74
CA MET A 105 4.08 -5.56 -3.88
C MET A 105 2.56 -5.33 -4.01
N TRP A 106 2.12 -4.74 -5.14
CA TRP A 106 0.70 -4.50 -5.43
C TRP A 106 -0.02 -3.64 -4.39
N ILE A 107 0.73 -2.80 -3.68
CA ILE A 107 0.15 -1.78 -2.82
C ILE A 107 -0.20 -0.59 -3.70
N ASP A 108 -1.49 -0.42 -3.98
CA ASP A 108 -1.98 0.75 -4.66
C ASP A 108 -2.10 1.96 -3.72
N SER A 109 -2.25 3.13 -4.33
CA SER A 109 -2.34 4.43 -3.70
C SER A 109 -3.61 4.53 -2.83
N GLY A 110 -3.48 4.17 -1.55
CA GLY A 110 -4.54 4.37 -0.56
C GLY A 110 -4.73 5.85 -0.19
N PRO A 111 -5.66 6.19 0.72
CA PRO A 111 -5.99 7.60 1.04
C PRO A 111 -4.85 8.33 1.78
N THR A 112 -3.94 7.59 2.41
CA THR A 112 -2.81 8.13 3.19
C THR A 112 -1.59 7.20 3.10
N GLY A 113 -0.49 7.60 3.72
CA GLY A 113 0.69 6.77 3.93
C GLY A 113 1.86 7.08 3.00
N ILE A 114 2.90 6.25 3.10
CA ILE A 114 4.16 6.40 2.37
C ILE A 114 3.96 6.42 0.85
N ILE A 115 2.94 5.71 0.35
CA ILE A 115 2.55 5.69 -1.06
C ILE A 115 1.99 7.05 -1.53
N GLN A 116 1.43 7.86 -0.64
CA GLN A 116 0.91 9.21 -0.93
C GLN A 116 1.93 10.32 -0.59
N ARG A 117 3.19 10.12 -1.03
CA ARG A 117 4.35 10.98 -0.73
C ARG A 117 4.73 11.11 0.75
N GLY A 118 4.21 10.26 1.63
CA GLY A 118 4.63 10.21 3.04
C GLY A 118 6.09 9.79 3.24
N TYR A 119 6.73 9.24 2.21
CA TYR A 119 8.15 8.85 2.25
C TYR A 119 9.12 9.97 2.65
N LYS A 120 8.76 11.25 2.45
CA LYS A 120 9.62 12.37 2.88
C LYS A 120 9.82 12.44 4.39
N HIS A 121 8.91 11.82 5.13
CA HIS A 121 8.93 11.74 6.59
C HIS A 121 9.25 10.32 7.05
N PHE A 122 9.83 9.46 6.19
CA PHE A 122 10.06 8.05 6.44
C PHE A 122 10.62 7.72 7.84
N SER A 123 11.59 8.52 8.30
CA SER A 123 12.18 8.42 9.63
C SER A 123 11.18 8.54 10.77
N ARG A 124 10.11 9.34 10.63
CA ARG A 124 9.07 9.51 11.66
C ARG A 124 8.29 8.22 11.96
N ALA A 125 8.41 7.20 11.11
CA ALA A 125 7.83 5.88 11.37
C ALA A 125 8.55 5.12 12.51
N PHE A 126 9.81 5.46 12.81
CA PHE A 126 10.66 4.70 13.76
C PHE A 126 11.60 5.56 14.62
N MET A 127 11.84 6.82 14.27
CA MET A 127 12.64 7.76 15.03
C MET A 127 11.79 8.51 16.05
N ALA A 128 12.36 8.78 17.23
CA ALA A 128 11.73 9.61 18.25
C ALA A 128 12.01 11.11 18.06
N LYS A 129 12.97 11.48 17.21
CA LYS A 129 13.41 12.87 16.96
C LYS A 129 13.68 13.08 15.48
N GLU A 130 13.49 14.30 15.02
CA GLU A 130 13.82 14.77 13.67
C GLU A 130 14.38 16.19 13.77
N PRO A 131 15.36 16.59 12.95
CA PRO A 131 15.87 17.95 12.93
C PRO A 131 14.75 18.99 12.71
N GLY A 132 14.75 20.06 13.51
CA GLY A 132 13.74 21.12 13.44
C GLY A 132 12.37 20.77 14.04
N HIS A 133 12.15 19.53 14.50
CA HIS A 133 10.91 19.15 15.21
C HIS A 133 11.06 19.33 16.73
N GLU A 134 10.14 20.06 17.36
CA GLU A 134 10.16 20.26 18.81
C GLU A 134 9.60 19.04 19.57
N GLY A 135 10.40 18.50 20.49
CA GLY A 135 9.99 17.36 21.33
C GLY A 135 9.95 16.03 20.58
N PRO A 136 9.45 14.97 21.24
CA PRO A 136 9.38 13.64 20.64
C PRO A 136 8.31 13.58 19.54
N ILE A 137 8.63 12.88 18.44
CA ILE A 137 7.67 12.56 17.38
C ILE A 137 6.58 11.66 17.95
N LYS A 138 5.33 12.09 17.85
CA LYS A 138 4.15 11.30 18.21
C LYS A 138 3.51 10.72 16.96
N GLN A 139 2.59 9.78 17.13
CA GLN A 139 1.85 9.18 16.02
C GLN A 139 1.13 10.23 15.15
N GLY A 140 0.58 11.29 15.75
CA GLY A 140 -0.04 12.37 14.99
C GLY A 140 0.92 13.22 14.16
N ASP A 141 2.22 13.15 14.45
CA ASP A 141 3.27 13.93 13.80
C ASP A 141 3.91 13.16 12.63
N GLU A 142 3.47 11.93 12.34
CA GLU A 142 4.11 11.02 11.36
C GLU A 142 4.14 11.58 9.93
N GLY A 143 3.33 12.60 9.60
CA GLY A 143 3.39 13.25 8.29
C GLY A 143 3.09 12.30 7.13
N ARG A 144 2.24 11.28 7.37
CA ARG A 144 1.96 10.16 6.46
C ARG A 144 3.08 9.11 6.35
N ALA A 145 4.05 9.10 7.24
CA ALA A 145 5.09 8.06 7.32
C ALA A 145 4.56 6.75 7.92
N HIS A 146 3.51 6.20 7.32
CA HIS A 146 2.89 4.95 7.73
C HIS A 146 2.43 4.14 6.53
N LEU A 147 2.21 2.85 6.75
CA LEU A 147 1.42 2.03 5.85
C LEU A 147 -0.06 2.27 6.16
N ASN A 148 -0.85 2.62 5.15
CA ASN A 148 -2.29 2.71 5.38
C ASN A 148 -2.87 1.33 5.72
N ARG A 149 -4.01 1.33 6.40
CA ARG A 149 -4.61 0.11 6.92
C ARG A 149 -4.97 -0.90 5.82
N LEU A 150 -5.46 -0.43 4.67
CA LEU A 150 -5.86 -1.27 3.52
C LEU A 150 -4.65 -2.04 2.98
N SER A 151 -3.55 -1.33 2.77
CA SER A 151 -2.26 -1.89 2.37
C SER A 151 -1.74 -2.89 3.39
N ALA A 152 -1.83 -2.59 4.68
CA ALA A 152 -1.38 -3.49 5.74
C ALA A 152 -2.19 -4.80 5.79
N VAL A 153 -3.51 -4.74 5.58
CA VAL A 153 -4.38 -5.94 5.50
C VAL A 153 -3.99 -6.80 4.31
N GLY A 154 -3.78 -6.21 3.12
CA GLY A 154 -3.33 -6.96 1.93
C GLY A 154 -1.92 -7.56 2.12
N LEU A 155 -0.98 -6.75 2.60
CA LEU A 155 0.41 -7.15 2.82
C LEU A 155 0.57 -8.35 3.75
N ARG A 156 -0.30 -8.46 4.77
CA ARG A 156 -0.29 -9.60 5.71
C ARG A 156 -0.35 -10.95 4.98
N HIS A 157 -0.97 -10.99 3.82
CA HIS A 157 -1.17 -12.21 3.03
C HIS A 157 -0.28 -12.27 1.78
N HIS A 158 0.59 -11.28 1.56
CA HIS A 158 1.51 -11.25 0.42
C HIS A 158 2.55 -12.38 0.53
N PRO A 159 2.82 -13.15 -0.54
CA PRO A 159 3.86 -14.19 -0.55
C PRO A 159 5.24 -13.75 -0.04
N CYS A 160 5.69 -12.53 -0.34
CA CYS A 160 6.99 -12.01 0.08
C CYS A 160 7.10 -11.77 1.59
N LEU A 161 5.98 -11.72 2.32
CA LEU A 161 5.93 -11.53 3.76
C LEU A 161 5.46 -12.78 4.52
N ARG A 162 5.31 -13.92 3.83
CA ARG A 162 4.88 -15.17 4.46
C ARG A 162 5.90 -15.66 5.46
N MET A 163 5.39 -16.06 6.61
CA MET A 163 6.12 -16.77 7.63
C MET A 163 6.00 -18.29 7.42
N PRO A 164 6.95 -19.11 7.91
CA PRO A 164 6.91 -20.57 7.75
C PRO A 164 5.64 -21.25 8.30
N GLY A 165 4.91 -20.60 9.20
CA GLY A 165 3.65 -21.11 9.78
C GLY A 165 2.38 -20.64 9.07
N ASP A 166 2.48 -19.79 8.05
CA ASP A 166 1.32 -19.25 7.36
C ASP A 166 0.66 -20.31 6.47
N VAL A 167 -0.67 -20.37 6.52
CA VAL A 167 -1.46 -21.26 5.66
C VAL A 167 -1.41 -20.73 4.23
N ILE A 168 -0.87 -21.54 3.33
CA ILE A 168 -0.91 -21.25 1.90
C ILE A 168 -2.33 -21.58 1.40
N SER A 169 -3.07 -20.53 1.04
CA SER A 169 -4.40 -20.67 0.43
C SER A 169 -4.32 -21.36 -0.94
N GLU A 170 -5.42 -21.92 -1.41
CA GLU A 170 -5.60 -22.27 -2.83
C GLU A 170 -5.68 -21.00 -3.70
N MET A 171 -5.63 -21.18 -5.03
CA MET A 171 -5.84 -20.09 -5.97
C MET A 171 -7.29 -19.59 -5.85
N ALA A 172 -7.47 -18.30 -5.58
CA ALA A 172 -8.80 -17.73 -5.44
C ALA A 172 -9.52 -17.71 -6.79
N VAL A 173 -10.78 -18.12 -6.79
CA VAL A 173 -11.72 -17.76 -7.85
C VAL A 173 -12.85 -16.99 -7.21
N GLU A 174 -12.88 -15.70 -7.53
CA GLU A 174 -13.88 -14.77 -7.04
C GLU A 174 -14.95 -14.55 -8.10
N PHE A 175 -16.20 -14.52 -7.65
CA PHE A 175 -17.35 -14.16 -8.46
C PHE A 175 -18.10 -13.04 -7.78
N ILE A 176 -18.36 -11.99 -8.53
CA ILE A 176 -19.18 -10.89 -8.07
C ILE A 176 -20.41 -10.89 -8.97
N SER A 177 -21.58 -10.99 -8.35
CA SER A 177 -22.86 -10.98 -9.02
C SER A 177 -23.67 -9.78 -8.56
N ALA A 178 -24.10 -8.95 -9.51
CA ALA A 178 -25.13 -7.96 -9.25
C ALA A 178 -26.47 -8.68 -9.05
N THR A 179 -27.28 -8.16 -8.14
CA THR A 179 -28.63 -8.63 -7.82
C THR A 179 -29.60 -7.46 -7.90
N ASP A 180 -30.89 -7.74 -7.85
CA ASP A 180 -31.92 -6.68 -7.83
C ASP A 180 -31.76 -5.74 -6.62
N ASP A 181 -31.27 -6.26 -5.50
CA ASP A 181 -31.15 -5.55 -4.22
C ASP A 181 -29.70 -5.14 -3.87
N GLY A 182 -28.71 -5.36 -4.74
CA GLY A 182 -27.32 -5.00 -4.45
C GLY A 182 -26.30 -5.94 -5.09
N VAL A 183 -25.29 -6.37 -4.32
CA VAL A 183 -24.19 -7.21 -4.79
C VAL A 183 -23.97 -8.39 -3.87
N VAL A 184 -23.70 -9.55 -4.46
CA VAL A 184 -23.16 -10.70 -3.74
C VAL A 184 -21.75 -10.99 -4.24
N ILE A 185 -20.82 -11.05 -3.30
CA ILE A 185 -19.43 -11.39 -3.51
C ILE A 185 -19.24 -12.83 -3.03
N HIS A 186 -18.66 -13.68 -3.88
CA HIS A 186 -18.28 -15.04 -3.53
C HIS A 186 -16.78 -15.24 -3.75
N SER A 187 -16.13 -15.87 -2.78
CA SER A 187 -14.73 -16.25 -2.84
C SER A 187 -14.53 -17.59 -2.16
N LYS A 188 -14.02 -18.59 -2.89
CA LYS A 188 -13.79 -19.93 -2.33
C LYS A 188 -12.78 -19.94 -1.18
N THR A 189 -11.83 -19.02 -1.24
CA THR A 189 -10.70 -18.92 -0.31
C THR A 189 -10.97 -17.95 0.83
N GLY A 190 -12.05 -17.17 0.76
CA GLY A 190 -12.46 -16.20 1.76
C GLY A 190 -12.00 -14.78 1.44
N VAL A 191 -12.89 -13.82 1.67
CA VAL A 191 -12.65 -12.39 1.45
C VAL A 191 -11.93 -11.80 2.66
N ILE A 192 -10.95 -10.91 2.43
CA ILE A 192 -10.18 -10.23 3.47
C ILE A 192 -10.46 -8.72 3.53
N LEU A 193 -10.82 -8.11 2.41
CA LEU A 193 -11.08 -6.67 2.32
C LEU A 193 -12.12 -6.40 1.22
N VAL A 194 -13.07 -5.53 1.53
CA VAL A 194 -13.95 -4.91 0.52
C VAL A 194 -13.85 -3.41 0.69
N GLU A 195 -13.30 -2.75 -0.31
CA GLU A 195 -13.20 -1.29 -0.39
C GLU A 195 -14.38 -0.74 -1.18
N VAL A 196 -14.93 0.39 -0.74
CA VAL A 196 -15.96 1.14 -1.45
C VAL A 196 -15.36 2.46 -1.89
N LEU A 197 -15.30 2.66 -3.21
CA LEU A 197 -14.81 3.88 -3.82
C LEU A 197 -16.00 4.64 -4.43
N VAL A 198 -16.02 5.95 -4.21
CA VAL A 198 -16.97 6.88 -4.84
C VAL A 198 -16.18 7.80 -5.74
N ASN A 199 -16.51 7.83 -7.04
CA ASN A 199 -15.77 8.60 -8.05
C ASN A 199 -14.26 8.33 -8.01
N ASN A 200 -13.88 7.04 -7.92
CA ASN A 200 -12.50 6.56 -7.80
C ASN A 200 -11.73 7.07 -6.57
N LYS A 201 -12.42 7.55 -5.54
CA LYS A 201 -11.84 7.92 -4.25
C LYS A 201 -12.31 6.95 -3.18
N HIS A 202 -11.38 6.43 -2.38
CA HIS A 202 -11.73 5.59 -1.23
C HIS A 202 -12.71 6.34 -0.31
N CYS A 203 -13.88 5.75 -0.09
CA CYS A 203 -14.92 6.26 0.79
C CYS A 203 -14.88 5.52 2.13
N THR A 204 -15.01 4.19 2.09
CA THR A 204 -14.99 3.32 3.28
C THR A 204 -14.55 1.90 2.92
N HIS A 205 -14.40 1.03 3.90
CA HIS A 205 -14.04 -0.38 3.69
C HIS A 205 -14.60 -1.28 4.79
N MET A 206 -14.65 -2.58 4.48
CA MET A 206 -14.93 -3.67 5.42
C MET A 206 -13.72 -4.60 5.43
N GLU A 207 -13.15 -4.83 6.61
CA GLU A 207 -11.99 -5.70 6.81
C GLU A 207 -12.36 -6.98 7.56
N TYR A 208 -12.00 -8.12 6.97
CA TYR A 208 -12.29 -9.46 7.48
C TYR A 208 -10.99 -10.11 7.95
N THR A 209 -10.51 -9.67 9.11
CA THR A 209 -9.28 -10.20 9.72
C THR A 209 -9.59 -11.07 10.93
N ALA A 210 -8.58 -11.83 11.39
CA ALA A 210 -8.68 -12.62 12.62
C ALA A 210 -8.95 -11.73 13.85
N GLU A 211 -8.33 -10.55 13.91
CA GLU A 211 -8.49 -9.59 15.00
C GLU A 211 -9.91 -9.03 15.08
N ASN A 212 -10.60 -8.90 13.94
CA ASN A 212 -11.98 -8.43 13.89
C ASN A 212 -13.02 -9.55 13.97
N PHE A 213 -12.63 -10.82 13.91
CA PHE A 213 -13.58 -11.92 13.92
C PHE A 213 -14.43 -11.94 15.19
N GLY A 214 -13.81 -11.88 16.36
CA GLY A 214 -14.54 -11.83 17.64
C GLY A 214 -15.46 -10.60 17.76
N ARG A 215 -15.04 -9.47 17.19
CA ARG A 215 -15.82 -8.21 17.19
C ARG A 215 -17.05 -8.30 16.29
N ARG A 216 -16.97 -9.02 15.16
CA ARG A 216 -18.13 -9.34 14.31
C ARG A 216 -19.07 -10.30 15.02
N GLN A 217 -18.54 -11.36 15.63
CA GLN A 217 -19.34 -12.34 16.40
C GLN A 217 -20.11 -11.71 17.56
N SER A 218 -19.51 -10.73 18.24
CA SER A 218 -20.15 -10.02 19.35
C SER A 218 -21.03 -8.84 18.92
N GLY A 219 -21.15 -8.56 17.62
CA GLY A 219 -21.90 -7.41 17.09
C GLY A 219 -21.27 -6.04 17.38
N GLN A 220 -19.99 -5.98 17.78
CA GLN A 220 -19.26 -4.71 17.94
C GLN A 220 -18.92 -4.07 16.60
N ILE A 221 -18.77 -4.89 15.56
CA ILE A 221 -18.68 -4.47 14.16
C ILE A 221 -19.92 -5.01 13.45
N PRO A 222 -20.65 -4.18 12.69
CA PRO A 222 -21.78 -4.64 11.89
C PRO A 222 -21.32 -5.72 10.90
N ALA A 223 -22.00 -6.87 10.93
CA ALA A 223 -21.72 -8.02 10.07
C ALA A 223 -23.01 -8.83 9.87
N GLU A 224 -23.19 -9.37 8.66
CA GLU A 224 -24.22 -10.35 8.38
C GLU A 224 -23.89 -11.71 9.00
N ALA A 225 -24.85 -12.64 9.01
CA ALA A 225 -24.67 -13.96 9.63
C ALA A 225 -23.45 -14.72 9.08
N ASP A 226 -23.27 -14.75 7.76
CA ASP A 226 -22.13 -15.40 7.11
C ASP A 226 -20.80 -14.70 7.43
N GLU A 227 -20.83 -13.37 7.52
CA GLU A 227 -19.68 -12.56 7.91
C GLU A 227 -19.31 -12.76 9.38
N ALA A 228 -20.27 -13.02 10.28
CA ALA A 228 -19.99 -13.30 11.68
C ALA A 228 -19.58 -14.77 11.92
N ALA A 229 -19.88 -15.68 10.98
CA ALA A 229 -19.64 -17.11 11.15
C ALA A 229 -18.20 -17.55 10.86
N ALA A 230 -17.43 -16.79 10.06
CA ALA A 230 -16.07 -17.15 9.67
C ALA A 230 -15.06 -16.00 9.79
N VAL A 231 -13.80 -16.35 10.05
CA VAL A 231 -12.68 -15.39 10.05
C VAL A 231 -12.57 -14.71 8.68
N PHE A 232 -12.60 -15.51 7.60
CA PHE A 232 -12.59 -15.04 6.22
C PHE A 232 -13.87 -15.55 5.54
N PRO A 233 -14.94 -14.74 5.44
CA PRO A 233 -16.20 -15.19 4.87
C PRO A 233 -16.05 -15.48 3.39
N THR A 234 -16.64 -16.58 2.93
CA THR A 234 -16.61 -16.99 1.52
C THR A 234 -17.74 -16.36 0.70
N GLN A 235 -18.67 -15.69 1.37
CA GLN A 235 -19.78 -14.99 0.76
C GLN A 235 -20.07 -13.70 1.55
N ILE A 236 -20.27 -12.60 0.83
CA ILE A 236 -20.66 -11.30 1.41
C ILE A 236 -21.84 -10.78 0.58
N ALA A 237 -22.95 -10.48 1.26
CA ALA A 237 -24.11 -9.84 0.65
C ALA A 237 -24.15 -8.37 1.06
N LEU A 238 -24.12 -7.47 0.06
CA LEU A 238 -24.19 -6.03 0.24
C LEU A 238 -25.46 -5.53 -0.42
N SER A 239 -26.50 -5.29 0.38
CA SER A 239 -27.72 -4.64 -0.11
C SER A 239 -27.44 -3.17 -0.45
N ARG A 240 -28.29 -2.59 -1.31
CA ARG A 240 -28.23 -1.17 -1.66
C ARG A 240 -28.37 -0.29 -0.43
N ASP A 241 -29.24 -0.66 0.51
CA ASP A 241 -29.43 0.08 1.76
C ASP A 241 -28.19 0.04 2.65
N ARG A 242 -27.53 -1.12 2.76
CA ARG A 242 -26.26 -1.22 3.50
C ARG A 242 -25.17 -0.38 2.83
N LEU A 243 -25.06 -0.44 1.50
CA LEU A 243 -24.09 0.37 0.75
C LEU A 243 -24.35 1.87 0.92
N ARG A 244 -25.60 2.33 0.83
CA ARG A 244 -26.00 3.72 1.11
C ARG A 244 -25.68 4.12 2.54
N GLY A 245 -25.94 3.25 3.52
CA GLY A 245 -25.59 3.51 4.91
C GLY A 245 -24.08 3.66 5.17
N LEU A 246 -23.26 3.00 4.34
CA LEU A 246 -21.79 3.07 4.43
C LEU A 246 -21.20 4.31 3.73
N VAL A 247 -21.75 4.70 2.58
CA VAL A 247 -21.21 5.80 1.75
C VAL A 247 -21.87 7.16 2.02
N GLY A 248 -23.06 7.16 2.62
CA GLY A 248 -23.86 8.36 2.85
C GLY A 248 -24.67 8.81 1.63
N GLU A 249 -24.96 10.11 1.56
CA GLU A 249 -25.69 10.71 0.43
C GLU A 249 -24.83 10.70 -0.84
N LEU A 250 -25.40 10.21 -1.94
CA LEU A 250 -24.78 10.17 -3.26
C LEU A 250 -25.57 11.04 -4.24
N ALA A 251 -24.88 11.74 -5.12
CA ALA A 251 -25.50 12.38 -6.28
C ALA A 251 -25.84 11.35 -7.35
N GLU A 252 -26.82 11.65 -8.23
CA GLU A 252 -27.17 10.76 -9.35
C GLU A 252 -26.00 10.50 -10.31
N SER A 253 -25.01 11.39 -10.33
CA SER A 253 -23.81 11.28 -11.16
C SER A 253 -22.67 10.49 -10.52
N ASP A 254 -22.77 10.16 -9.23
CA ASP A 254 -21.67 9.52 -8.51
C ASP A 254 -21.53 8.04 -8.92
N GLU A 255 -20.29 7.64 -9.24
CA GLU A 255 -19.97 6.25 -9.56
C GLU A 255 -19.48 5.52 -8.30
N VAL A 256 -20.15 4.43 -7.94
CA VAL A 256 -19.69 3.55 -6.86
C VAL A 256 -19.03 2.30 -7.43
N VAL A 257 -17.81 2.08 -6.97
CA VAL A 257 -16.94 0.96 -7.32
C VAL A 257 -16.65 0.17 -6.05
N LEU A 258 -16.75 -1.15 -6.14
CA LEU A 258 -16.31 -2.05 -5.09
C LEU A 258 -15.00 -2.70 -5.52
N SER A 259 -13.98 -2.61 -4.66
CA SER A 259 -12.74 -3.36 -4.84
C SER A 259 -12.70 -4.49 -3.82
N VAL A 260 -12.60 -5.73 -4.28
CA VAL A 260 -12.62 -6.92 -3.42
C VAL A 260 -11.25 -7.54 -3.42
N THR A 261 -10.77 -7.92 -2.24
CA THR A 261 -9.53 -8.67 -2.05
C THR A 261 -9.81 -9.94 -1.28
N SER A 262 -9.46 -11.11 -1.82
CA SER A 262 -9.54 -12.41 -1.13
C SER A 262 -8.19 -13.04 -0.82
N LEU A 263 -8.17 -14.03 0.06
CA LEU A 263 -7.02 -14.91 0.24
C LEU A 263 -6.70 -15.63 -1.06
N ASN A 264 -5.42 -15.80 -1.38
CA ASN A 264 -5.01 -16.52 -2.58
C ASN A 264 -3.62 -17.12 -2.38
N ARG A 265 -3.36 -18.25 -3.04
CA ARG A 265 -2.04 -18.89 -3.09
C ARG A 265 -0.95 -17.97 -3.57
N ASP A 266 -1.22 -17.17 -4.58
CA ASP A 266 -0.16 -16.44 -5.28
C ASP A 266 -0.18 -14.95 -4.94
N TRP A 267 -1.34 -14.35 -4.69
CA TRP A 267 -1.47 -12.95 -4.25
C TRP A 267 -2.94 -12.64 -3.95
N PRO A 268 -3.28 -11.88 -2.89
CA PRO A 268 -4.66 -11.45 -2.68
C PRO A 268 -5.23 -10.75 -3.92
N GLN A 269 -6.07 -11.45 -4.70
CA GLN A 269 -6.54 -10.91 -5.98
C GLN A 269 -7.43 -9.71 -5.69
N GLN A 270 -6.99 -8.52 -6.12
CA GLN A 270 -7.84 -7.35 -6.11
C GLN A 270 -8.65 -7.35 -7.40
N ARG A 271 -9.96 -7.51 -7.29
CA ARG A 271 -10.88 -7.37 -8.43
C ARG A 271 -11.77 -6.16 -8.25
N GLU A 272 -11.72 -5.29 -9.25
CA GLU A 272 -12.54 -4.10 -9.30
C GLU A 272 -13.90 -4.40 -9.96
N ILE A 273 -14.98 -4.05 -9.28
CA ILE A 273 -16.35 -4.10 -9.82
C ILE A 273 -16.67 -2.71 -10.31
N ARG A 274 -16.40 -2.45 -11.59
CA ARG A 274 -16.77 -1.19 -12.23
C ARG A 274 -18.25 -1.18 -12.56
N ARG A 275 -19.01 -0.43 -11.74
CA ARG A 275 -20.42 0.01 -11.89
C ARG A 275 -21.49 -0.80 -11.16
N LEU A 276 -21.84 -0.31 -9.98
CA LEU A 276 -23.24 -0.31 -9.55
C LEU A 276 -23.91 0.91 -10.15
N ALA A 277 -24.51 0.75 -11.32
CA ALA A 277 -25.00 1.87 -12.13
C ALA A 277 -26.02 2.77 -11.41
N LYS A 278 -26.69 2.27 -10.35
CA LYS A 278 -27.58 3.01 -9.45
C LYS A 278 -27.65 2.29 -8.10
N LEU A 279 -27.13 2.90 -7.04
CA LEU A 279 -27.41 2.48 -5.65
C LEU A 279 -28.78 3.00 -5.23
#